data_AF-A0A7V8ZIB4-F1
#
_entry.id   AF-A0A7V8ZIB4-F1
#
_cell.length_a   1.000
_cell.length_b   1.000
_cell.length_c   1.000
_cell.angle_alpha   90.00
_cell.angle_beta   90.00
_cell.angle_gamma   90.00
#
_symmetry.space_group_name_H-M   'P 1'
#
loop_
_entity.id
_entity.type
_entity.pdbx_description
1 polymer ?
#
loop_
_entity_poly.entity_id
_entity_poly.type
_entity_poly.pdbx_seq_one_letter_code
_entity_poly.pdbx_strand_id
1 'polypeptide(L)'
;MTISDKARKIPGVAAAEGAVTGAIATEQDLPITDYDKQTASDIAAKLNGHSQRELRMISAYEAKHQNRATITYKIAKLTGEEPWSGYDEQSVDAITTTLAESTPDTARAVRTYERDHKDRKSIIDATDRNGNRD
;
A
#
# COMPACT_ATOMS: atom_id res chain seq x y z
N MET A 1 4.60 -15.10 19.20
CA MET A 1 4.93 -13.94 18.34
C MET A 1 6.41 -14.00 18.02
N THR A 2 6.76 -14.37 16.79
CA THR A 2 8.14 -14.61 16.34
C THR A 2 8.79 -13.30 15.90
N ILE A 3 10.13 -13.27 15.93
CA ILE A 3 10.95 -12.09 15.64
C ILE A 3 10.66 -11.52 14.22
N SER A 4 10.21 -12.37 13.29
CA SER A 4 9.81 -12.01 11.93
C SER A 4 8.58 -11.09 11.84
N ASP A 5 7.64 -11.13 12.79
CA ASP A 5 6.48 -10.22 12.81
C ASP A 5 6.84 -8.83 13.36
N LYS A 6 7.86 -8.74 14.24
CA LYS A 6 8.30 -7.47 14.82
C LYS A 6 9.11 -6.64 13.82
N ALA A 7 9.88 -7.28 12.94
CA ALA A 7 10.66 -6.58 11.91
C ALA A 7 9.77 -5.88 10.86
N ARG A 8 8.59 -6.43 10.54
CA ARG A 8 7.61 -5.83 9.61
C ARG A 8 6.92 -4.56 10.14
N LYS A 9 7.04 -4.27 11.44
CA LYS A 9 6.45 -3.07 12.08
C LYS A 9 7.39 -1.86 12.14
N ILE A 10 8.51 -1.88 11.41
CA ILE A 10 9.43 -0.75 11.34
C ILE A 10 9.16 0.02 10.04
N PRO A 11 8.76 1.31 10.10
CA PRO A 11 8.65 2.16 8.92
C PRO A 11 9.98 2.14 8.17
N GLY A 12 9.96 1.84 6.87
CA GLY A 12 11.17 1.73 6.06
C GLY A 12 11.65 0.30 5.79
N VAL A 13 11.39 -0.67 6.69
CA VAL A 13 11.80 -2.07 6.47
C VAL A 13 10.91 -2.73 5.40
N ALA A 14 9.58 -2.68 5.54
CA ALA A 14 8.66 -3.18 4.50
C ALA A 14 8.88 -2.48 3.15
N ALA A 15 9.25 -1.20 3.22
CA ALA A 15 9.60 -0.35 2.10
C ALA A 15 10.87 -0.82 1.35
N ALA A 16 11.95 -1.09 2.09
CA ALA A 16 13.19 -1.62 1.54
C ALA A 16 13.01 -3.07 1.07
N GLU A 17 12.30 -3.89 1.83
CA GLU A 17 11.96 -5.28 1.49
C GLU A 17 11.23 -5.34 0.14
N GLY A 18 10.16 -4.56 -0.06
CA GLY A 18 9.43 -4.55 -1.32
C GLY A 18 10.31 -4.22 -2.52
N ALA A 19 11.20 -3.23 -2.40
CA ALA A 19 12.13 -2.87 -3.47
C ALA A 19 13.16 -3.97 -3.76
N VAL A 20 13.74 -4.58 -2.72
CA VAL A 20 14.70 -5.69 -2.88
C VAL A 20 14.02 -6.90 -3.49
N THR A 21 12.85 -7.29 -3.00
CA THR A 21 12.06 -8.40 -3.53
C THR A 21 11.71 -8.16 -4.99
N GLY A 22 11.19 -6.98 -5.35
CA GLY A 22 10.84 -6.66 -6.73
C GLY A 22 12.04 -6.65 -7.68
N ALA A 23 13.24 -6.28 -7.18
CA ALA A 23 14.45 -6.30 -7.98
C ALA A 23 14.92 -7.72 -8.37
N ILE A 24 14.50 -8.76 -7.65
CA ILE A 24 14.82 -10.17 -7.95
C ILE A 24 13.60 -11.00 -8.35
N ALA A 25 12.42 -10.39 -8.36
CA ALA A 25 11.16 -11.05 -8.64
C ALA A 25 11.07 -11.50 -10.10
N THR A 26 10.39 -12.63 -10.29
CA THR A 26 9.85 -13.06 -11.58
C THR A 26 8.43 -12.51 -11.76
N GLU A 27 7.91 -12.57 -12.98
CA GLU A 27 6.52 -12.19 -13.27
C GLU A 27 5.53 -12.91 -12.33
N GLN A 28 5.78 -14.18 -12.03
CA GLN A 28 4.90 -15.02 -11.21
C GLN A 28 4.88 -14.61 -9.73
N ASP A 29 5.90 -13.88 -9.26
CA ASP A 29 5.96 -13.37 -7.90
C ASP A 29 5.15 -12.08 -7.73
N LEU A 30 4.78 -11.41 -8.84
CA LEU A 30 4.07 -10.14 -8.78
C LEU A 30 2.63 -10.31 -8.30
N PRO A 31 2.09 -9.32 -7.55
CA PRO A 31 0.71 -9.35 -7.06
C PRO A 31 -0.33 -9.09 -8.17
N ILE A 32 0.12 -8.90 -9.42
CA ILE A 32 -0.73 -8.75 -10.61
C ILE A 32 -0.44 -9.93 -11.54
N THR A 33 -1.41 -10.83 -11.70
CA THR A 33 -1.31 -12.00 -12.58
C THR A 33 -1.12 -11.61 -14.04
N ASP A 34 -0.29 -12.35 -14.79
CA ASP A 34 0.01 -12.14 -16.22
C ASP A 34 0.51 -10.71 -16.53
N TYR A 35 1.35 -10.16 -15.65
CA TYR A 35 1.82 -8.79 -15.70
C TYR A 35 2.49 -8.41 -17.03
N ASP A 36 3.34 -9.28 -17.58
CA ASP A 36 4.10 -8.98 -18.81
C ASP A 36 3.24 -9.07 -20.07
N LYS A 37 2.06 -9.71 -19.97
CA LYS A 37 1.10 -9.85 -21.07
C LYS A 37 0.09 -8.69 -21.15
N GLN A 38 0.07 -7.81 -20.15
CA GLN A 38 -0.92 -6.74 -20.04
C GLN A 38 -0.41 -5.41 -20.56
N THR A 39 -1.35 -4.56 -21.00
CA THR A 39 -1.01 -3.19 -21.38
C THR A 39 -0.68 -2.36 -20.14
N ALA A 40 0.10 -1.29 -20.35
CA ALA A 40 0.44 -0.37 -19.26
C ALA A 40 -0.81 0.26 -18.62
N SER A 41 -1.86 0.49 -19.41
CA SER A 41 -3.13 1.04 -18.94
C SER A 41 -3.90 0.05 -18.07
N ASP A 42 -3.96 -1.23 -18.45
CA ASP A 42 -4.64 -2.27 -17.68
C ASP A 42 -3.96 -2.49 -16.33
N ILE A 43 -2.63 -2.50 -16.32
CA ILE A 43 -1.84 -2.58 -15.09
C ILE A 43 -2.09 -1.34 -14.24
N ALA A 44 -2.01 -0.14 -14.82
CA ALA A 44 -2.22 1.11 -14.08
C ALA A 44 -3.60 1.21 -13.41
N ALA A 45 -4.64 0.63 -14.03
CA ALA A 45 -5.98 0.55 -13.45
C ALA A 45 -6.05 -0.38 -12.23
N LYS A 46 -5.18 -1.40 -12.16
CA LYS A 46 -5.11 -2.36 -11.05
C LYS A 46 -4.21 -1.91 -9.90
N LEU A 47 -3.37 -0.88 -10.11
CA LEU A 47 -2.43 -0.41 -9.09
C LEU A 47 -3.09 0.15 -7.83
N ASN A 48 -4.30 0.71 -7.94
CA ASN A 48 -5.07 1.16 -6.78
C ASN A 48 -5.43 -0.05 -5.90
N GLY A 49 -5.25 0.07 -4.58
CA GLY A 49 -5.58 -1.01 -3.64
C GLY A 49 -4.42 -1.93 -3.26
N HIS A 50 -3.29 -1.87 -3.98
CA HIS A 50 -2.06 -2.53 -3.54
C HIS A 50 -1.42 -1.79 -2.37
N SER A 51 -0.76 -2.56 -1.49
CA SER A 51 0.03 -2.03 -0.38
C SER A 51 1.28 -1.28 -0.84
N GLN A 52 1.85 -0.41 0.01
CA GLN A 52 3.14 0.24 -0.25
C GLN A 52 4.25 -0.76 -0.58
N ARG A 53 4.26 -1.93 0.07
CA ARG A 53 5.23 -2.99 -0.20
C ARG A 53 5.06 -3.55 -1.60
N GLU A 54 3.83 -3.87 -1.99
CA GLU A 54 3.49 -4.39 -3.32
C GLU A 54 3.77 -3.37 -4.41
N LEU A 55 3.40 -2.10 -4.22
CA LEU A 55 3.70 -1.03 -5.17
C LEU A 55 5.20 -0.88 -5.39
N ARG A 56 6.03 -0.99 -4.35
CA ARG A 56 7.50 -0.96 -4.47
C ARG A 56 8.07 -2.20 -5.15
N MET A 57 7.47 -3.37 -4.92
CA MET A 57 7.83 -4.60 -5.62
C MET A 57 7.56 -4.47 -7.12
N ILE A 58 6.36 -4.02 -7.51
CA ILE A 58 6.01 -3.77 -8.91
C ILE A 58 6.93 -2.71 -9.51
N SER A 59 7.23 -1.63 -8.77
CA SER A 59 8.13 -0.55 -9.22
C SER A 59 9.52 -1.08 -9.58
N ALA A 60 10.12 -1.87 -8.68
CA ALA A 60 11.45 -2.41 -8.87
C ALA A 60 11.49 -3.45 -10.00
N TYR A 61 10.44 -4.26 -10.15
CA TYR A 61 10.30 -5.16 -11.28
C TYR A 61 10.20 -4.37 -12.59
N GLU A 62 9.28 -3.41 -12.67
CA GLU A 62 9.04 -2.62 -13.88
C GLU A 62 10.29 -1.86 -14.32
N ALA A 63 11.03 -1.26 -13.39
CA ALA A 63 12.27 -0.52 -13.67
C ALA A 63 13.38 -1.40 -14.26
N LYS A 64 13.42 -2.70 -13.93
CA LYS A 64 14.38 -3.66 -14.49
C LYS A 64 13.95 -4.28 -15.82
N HIS A 65 12.66 -4.25 -16.11
CA HIS A 65 12.07 -4.86 -17.29
C HIS A 65 11.70 -3.78 -18.31
N GLN A 66 10.42 -3.63 -18.61
CA GLN A 66 9.95 -2.77 -19.71
C GLN A 66 10.00 -1.27 -19.40
N ASN A 67 10.12 -0.88 -18.13
CA ASN A 67 10.19 0.51 -17.64
C ASN A 67 9.12 1.44 -18.27
N ARG A 68 7.88 0.96 -18.34
CA ARG A 68 6.74 1.66 -18.91
C ARG A 68 6.39 2.87 -18.05
N ALA A 69 6.55 4.06 -18.62
CA ALA A 69 6.35 5.34 -17.94
C ALA A 69 4.97 5.50 -17.28
N THR A 70 3.91 4.97 -17.89
CA THR A 70 2.55 5.02 -17.33
C THR A 70 2.47 4.31 -15.97
N ILE A 71 3.15 3.17 -15.84
CA ILE A 71 3.15 2.37 -14.61
C ILE A 71 4.00 3.07 -13.56
N THR A 72 5.23 3.44 -13.90
CA THR A 72 6.15 4.09 -12.94
C THR A 72 5.59 5.42 -12.44
N TYR A 73 4.96 6.21 -13.31
CA TYR A 73 4.27 7.44 -12.92
C TYR A 73 3.10 7.16 -11.96
N LYS A 74 2.24 6.18 -12.28
CA LYS A 74 1.10 5.84 -11.44
C LYS A 74 1.53 5.31 -10.08
N ILE A 75 2.57 4.48 -10.02
CA ILE A 75 3.16 4.00 -8.76
C ILE A 75 3.71 5.18 -7.95
N ALA A 76 4.43 6.12 -8.57
CA ALA A 76 4.95 7.30 -7.88
C ALA A 76 3.82 8.16 -7.26
N LYS A 77 2.64 8.18 -7.89
CA LYS A 77 1.45 8.86 -7.34
C LYS A 77 0.77 8.11 -6.21
N LEU A 78 0.90 6.80 -6.17
CA LEU A 78 0.32 5.92 -5.14
C LEU A 78 1.32 5.55 -4.04
N THR A 79 2.57 6.01 -4.12
CA THR A 79 3.56 5.76 -3.08
C THR A 79 3.51 6.92 -2.10
N GLY A 80 3.41 6.60 -0.82
CA GLY A 80 3.27 7.59 0.25
C GLY A 80 3.63 7.01 1.61
N GLU A 81 3.69 7.88 2.61
CA GLU A 81 3.87 7.44 3.99
C GLU A 81 2.56 6.86 4.52
N GLU A 82 2.64 5.67 5.10
CA GLU A 82 1.52 5.05 5.78
C GLU A 82 1.10 5.87 7.02
N PRO A 83 -0.20 5.90 7.39
CA PRO A 83 -0.67 6.59 8.59
C PRO A 83 0.00 6.13 9.89
N TRP A 84 0.40 4.85 9.92
CA TRP A 84 1.29 4.27 10.93
C TRP A 84 1.98 3.04 10.34
N SER A 85 3.00 2.52 11.02
CA SER A 85 3.78 1.40 10.49
C SER A 85 2.95 0.12 10.29
N GLY A 86 3.07 -0.47 9.10
CA GLY A 86 2.40 -1.71 8.75
C GLY A 86 0.90 -1.52 8.59
N TYR A 87 0.47 -0.30 8.25
CA TYR A 87 -0.93 0.04 8.06
C TYR A 87 -1.56 -0.80 6.93
N ASP A 88 -0.86 -0.92 5.79
CA ASP A 88 -1.42 -1.63 4.63
C ASP A 88 -1.53 -3.13 4.82
N GLU A 89 -0.75 -3.68 5.76
CA GLU A 89 -0.72 -5.09 6.11
C GLU A 89 -1.80 -5.47 7.13
N GLN A 90 -2.43 -4.49 7.77
CA GLN A 90 -3.46 -4.74 8.77
C GLN A 90 -4.81 -5.04 8.14
N SER A 91 -5.54 -5.95 8.80
CA SER A 91 -6.93 -6.24 8.45
C SER A 91 -7.80 -5.00 8.72
N VAL A 92 -8.94 -4.94 8.03
CA VAL A 92 -9.95 -3.88 8.25
C VAL A 92 -10.33 -3.81 9.72
N ASP A 93 -10.55 -4.95 10.36
CA ASP A 93 -10.92 -5.01 11.77
C ASP A 93 -9.83 -4.39 12.67
N ALA A 94 -8.57 -4.77 12.49
CA ALA A 94 -7.45 -4.22 13.28
C ALA A 94 -7.29 -2.70 13.09
N ILE A 95 -7.47 -2.22 11.86
CA ILE A 95 -7.45 -0.77 11.56
C ILE A 95 -8.61 -0.07 12.25
N THR A 96 -9.84 -0.63 12.19
CA THR A 96 -11.01 -0.01 12.82
C THR A 96 -10.90 0.02 14.34
N THR A 97 -10.32 -1.00 14.96
CA THR A 97 -10.00 -1.00 16.40
C THR A 97 -8.99 0.10 16.74
N THR A 98 -7.90 0.18 15.99
CA THR A 98 -6.87 1.22 16.18
C THR A 98 -7.46 2.62 16.00
N LEU A 99 -8.31 2.82 14.98
CA LEU A 99 -8.99 4.09 14.73
C LEU A 99 -9.90 4.49 15.90
N ALA A 100 -10.60 3.55 16.53
CA ALA A 100 -11.51 3.84 17.64
C ALA A 100 -10.78 4.42 18.88
N GLU A 101 -9.49 4.12 19.03
CA GLU A 101 -8.63 4.59 20.12
C GLU A 101 -7.72 5.76 19.70
N SER A 102 -7.74 6.12 18.41
CA SER A 102 -6.87 7.13 17.83
C SER A 102 -7.40 8.56 17.96
N THR A 103 -6.51 9.54 17.78
CA THR A 103 -6.87 10.97 17.76
C THR A 103 -7.61 11.35 16.47
N PRO A 104 -8.35 12.48 16.46
CA PRO A 104 -8.96 13.01 15.24
C PRO A 104 -7.94 13.26 14.11
N ASP A 105 -6.71 13.65 14.45
CA ASP A 105 -5.64 13.85 13.45
C ASP A 105 -5.20 12.55 12.79
N THR A 106 -5.10 11.46 13.57
CA THR A 106 -4.85 10.12 13.00
C THR A 106 -6.00 9.70 12.08
N ALA A 107 -7.25 9.95 12.46
CA ALA A 107 -8.40 9.65 11.60
C ALA A 107 -8.39 10.46 10.29
N ARG A 108 -7.98 11.73 10.33
CA ARG A 108 -7.79 12.57 9.13
C ARG A 108 -6.67 12.05 8.24
N ALA A 109 -5.52 11.68 8.83
CA ALA A 109 -4.40 11.10 8.08
C ALA A 109 -4.80 9.81 7.36
N VAL A 110 -5.49 8.90 8.06
CA VAL A 110 -6.04 7.68 7.45
C VAL A 110 -7.02 7.98 6.32
N ARG A 111 -7.93 8.94 6.51
CA ARG A 111 -8.92 9.30 5.48
C ARG A 111 -8.26 9.80 4.20
N THR A 112 -7.30 10.71 4.33
CA THR A 112 -6.53 11.23 3.19
C THR A 112 -5.76 10.09 2.51
N TYR A 113 -5.05 9.30 3.31
CA TYR A 113 -4.29 8.15 2.81
C TYR A 113 -5.18 7.17 2.04
N GLU A 114 -6.31 6.74 2.60
CA GLU A 114 -7.22 5.81 1.93
C GLU A 114 -7.71 6.36 0.59
N ARG A 115 -8.16 7.62 0.54
CA ARG A 115 -8.66 8.23 -0.71
C ARG A 115 -7.60 8.31 -1.80
N ASP A 116 -6.35 8.54 -1.41
CA ASP A 116 -5.25 8.68 -2.37
C ASP A 116 -4.67 7.32 -2.80
N HIS A 117 -4.93 6.23 -2.06
CA HIS A 117 -4.23 4.96 -2.21
C HIS A 117 -5.15 3.75 -2.45
N LYS A 118 -5.80 3.25 -1.39
CA LYS A 118 -6.50 1.95 -1.40
C LYS A 118 -8.01 2.05 -1.51
N ASP A 119 -8.56 3.24 -1.26
CA ASP A 119 -9.99 3.59 -1.31
C ASP A 119 -10.88 2.56 -0.58
N ARG A 120 -10.43 2.05 0.57
CA ARG A 120 -11.21 1.05 1.33
C ARG A 120 -12.39 1.75 1.99
N LYS A 121 -13.55 1.66 1.36
CA LYS A 121 -14.79 2.30 1.82
C LYS A 121 -15.10 2.05 3.30
N SER A 122 -14.90 0.82 3.79
CA SER A 122 -15.13 0.48 5.21
C SER A 122 -14.24 1.27 6.17
N ILE A 123 -13.00 1.58 5.78
CA ILE A 123 -12.08 2.39 6.58
C ILE A 123 -12.43 3.86 6.49
N ILE A 124 -12.73 4.36 5.30
CA ILE A 124 -13.18 5.75 5.11
C ILE A 124 -14.41 6.02 5.98
N ASP A 125 -15.40 5.14 5.95
CA ASP A 125 -16.62 5.26 6.77
C ASP A 125 -16.28 5.16 8.28
N ALA A 126 -15.25 4.39 8.67
CA ALA A 126 -14.79 4.32 10.06
C ALA A 126 -14.11 5.63 10.53
N THR A 127 -13.37 6.32 9.65
CA THR A 127 -12.76 7.62 9.98
C THR A 127 -13.82 8.69 10.29
N ASP A 128 -14.96 8.68 9.60
CA ASP A 128 -16.05 9.64 9.82
C ASP A 128 -16.69 9.46 11.20
N ARG A 129 -16.83 8.21 11.66
CA ARG A 129 -17.37 7.89 12.99
C ARG A 129 -16.46 8.35 14.12
N ASN A 130 -15.13 8.36 13.92
CA ASN A 130 -14.18 8.81 14.93
C ASN A 130 -13.95 10.32 14.90
N GLY A 131 -13.96 10.94 13.72
CA GLY A 131 -13.74 12.38 13.55
C GLY A 131 -14.88 13.29 14.04
N ASN A 132 -16.04 12.72 14.39
CA ASN A 132 -17.21 13.44 14.90
C ASN A 132 -17.40 13.30 16.43
N ARG A 133 -16.38 12.78 17.13
CA ARG A 133 -16.32 12.68 18.60
C ARG A 133 -15.52 13.88 19.14
N ASP A 134 -16.18 15.03 19.20
CA ASP A 134 -15.70 16.24 19.88
C ASP A 134 -16.42 16.44 21.22
#